data_AF-A0A920JDF5-F1
#
_entry.id   AF-A0A920JDF5-F1
#
_cell.length_a   1.000
_cell.length_b   1.000
_cell.length_c   1.000
_cell.angle_alpha   90.00
_cell.angle_beta   90.00
_cell.angle_gamma   90.00
#
_symmetry.space_group_name_H-M   'P 1'
#
loop_
_entity.id
_entity.type
_entity.pdbx_description
1 polymer ?
#
loop_
_entity_poly.entity_id
_entity_poly.type
_entity_poly.pdbx_seq_one_letter_code
_entity_poly.pdbx_strand_id
1 'polypeptide(L)'
;MSLPFDLTLFELIFIALLIFIGSSVQGILGFGFAVIASPIVVQIEALLVPQLLSLLGLPLAIRVFIRERNKVDLSSVKPLVAGRFVGGPIGFFVFINIK
;
A
#
# COMPACT_ATOMS: atom_id res chain seq x y z
N MET A 1 24.31 -1.13 11.94
CA MET A 1 23.26 -1.20 10.90
C MET A 1 22.52 0.12 10.97
N SER A 2 22.90 1.12 10.17
CA SER A 2 22.15 2.37 10.09
C SER A 2 20.81 2.06 9.42
N LEU A 3 19.70 2.30 10.12
CA LEU A 3 18.40 2.29 9.45
C LEU A 3 18.45 3.39 8.36
N PRO A 4 17.88 3.17 7.18
CA PRO A 4 17.88 4.17 6.11
C PRO A 4 17.01 5.41 6.45
N PHE A 5 16.34 5.39 7.60
CA PHE A 5 15.46 6.45 8.10
C PHE A 5 15.85 6.78 9.55
N ASP A 6 16.08 8.07 9.84
CA ASP A 6 16.28 8.56 11.21
C ASP A 6 14.92 8.79 11.88
N LEU A 7 14.21 7.70 12.19
CA LEU A 7 12.93 7.75 12.91
C LEU A 7 13.15 7.68 14.41
N THR A 8 12.45 8.54 15.14
CA THR A 8 12.32 8.44 16.59
C THR A 8 11.44 7.25 16.98
N LEU A 9 11.62 6.74 18.21
CA LEU A 9 10.77 5.65 18.74
C LEU A 9 9.28 6.04 18.74
N PHE A 10 8.98 7.32 18.98
CA PHE A 10 7.63 7.86 18.97
C PHE A 10 7.00 7.77 17.58
N GLU A 11 7.71 8.21 16.53
CA GLU A 11 7.24 8.13 15.14
C GLU A 11 7.01 6.68 14.72
N LEU A 12 7.90 5.76 15.11
CA LEU A 12 7.75 4.35 14.80
C LEU A 12 6.47 3.76 15.41
N ILE A 13 6.22 4.04 16.70
CA ILE A 13 5.01 3.58 17.40
C ILE A 13 3.76 4.21 16.77
N PHE A 14 3.83 5.50 16.44
CA PHE A 14 2.72 6.23 15.84
C PHE A 14 2.37 5.67 14.45
N ILE A 15 3.37 5.45 13.59
CA ILE A 15 3.20 4.84 12.27
C ILE A 15 2.62 3.42 12.41
N ALA A 16 3.13 2.62 13.34
CA ALA A 16 2.62 1.26 13.58
C ALA A 16 1.15 1.27 13.99
N LEU A 17 0.76 2.17 14.90
CA LEU A 17 -0.64 2.33 15.33
C LEU A 17 -1.53 2.79 14.17
N LEU A 18 -1.05 3.72 13.36
CA LEU A 18 -1.75 4.23 12.19
C LEU A 18 -1.97 3.15 11.13
N ILE A 19 -0.95 2.32 10.86
CA ILE A 19 -1.08 1.15 9.98
C ILE A 19 -2.09 0.16 10.55
N PHE A 20 -2.04 -0.10 11.86
CA PHE A 20 -2.98 -0.99 12.52
C PHE A 20 -4.43 -0.51 12.35
N ILE A 21 -4.69 0.77 12.58
CA ILE A 21 -6.01 1.38 12.38
C ILE A 21 -6.42 1.32 10.91
N GLY A 22 -5.56 1.76 9.99
CA GLY A 22 -5.85 1.77 8.55
C GLY A 22 -6.11 0.38 7.98
N SER A 23 -5.35 -0.61 8.41
CA SER A 23 -5.53 -2.02 8.02
C SER A 23 -6.81 -2.62 8.61
N SER A 24 -7.19 -2.22 9.82
CA SER A 24 -8.46 -2.63 10.46
C SER A 24 -9.65 -2.07 9.69
N VAL A 25 -9.60 -0.78 9.30
CA VAL A 25 -10.62 -0.15 8.45
C VAL A 25 -10.71 -0.85 7.09
N GLN A 26 -9.57 -1.15 6.44
CA GLN A 26 -9.57 -1.92 5.20
C GLN A 26 -10.15 -3.33 5.39
N GLY A 27 -9.89 -3.97 6.53
CA GLY A 27 -10.49 -5.24 6.89
C GLY A 27 -12.02 -5.16 6.92
N ILE A 28 -12.61 -4.08 7.43
CA ILE A 28 -14.06 -3.93 7.53
C ILE A 28 -14.66 -3.51 6.18
N LEU A 29 -14.13 -2.46 5.55
CA LEU A 29 -14.71 -1.84 4.35
C LEU A 29 -14.24 -2.45 3.03
N GLY A 30 -13.12 -3.18 3.03
CA GLY A 30 -12.45 -3.70 1.84
C GLY A 30 -11.47 -2.72 1.17
N PHE A 31 -11.43 -1.46 1.60
CA PHE A 31 -10.50 -0.43 1.11
C PHE A 31 -10.16 0.59 2.21
N GLY A 32 -9.22 1.50 1.96
CA GLY A 32 -8.99 2.67 2.82
C GLY A 32 -7.65 2.71 3.56
N PHE A 33 -6.91 1.61 3.65
CA PHE A 33 -5.58 1.59 4.29
C PHE A 33 -4.65 2.69 3.77
N ALA A 34 -4.42 2.72 2.46
CA ALA A 34 -3.55 3.72 1.86
C ALA A 34 -4.14 5.14 1.93
N VAL A 35 -5.47 5.27 1.77
CA VAL A 35 -6.19 6.56 1.82
C VAL A 35 -6.06 7.23 3.19
N ILE A 36 -6.10 6.44 4.26
CA ILE A 36 -5.95 6.92 5.63
C ILE A 36 -4.48 7.13 5.96
N ALA A 37 -3.61 6.20 5.59
CA ALA A 37 -2.22 6.21 6.02
C ALA A 37 -1.34 7.20 5.26
N SER A 38 -1.53 7.36 3.94
CA SER A 38 -0.66 8.18 3.11
C SER A 38 -0.57 9.66 3.51
N PRO A 39 -1.68 10.39 3.80
CA PRO A 39 -1.59 11.81 4.12
C PRO A 39 -0.90 12.10 5.45
N ILE A 40 -0.77 11.11 6.34
CA ILE A 40 -0.12 11.27 7.64
C ILE A 40 1.34 10.82 7.56
N VAL A 41 1.62 9.68 6.91
CA VAL A 41 2.99 9.16 6.76
C VAL A 41 3.85 10.11 5.93
N VAL A 42 3.28 10.76 4.90
CA VAL A 42 4.01 11.73 4.06
C VAL A 42 4.56 12.92 4.85
N GLN A 43 3.91 13.28 5.96
CA GLN A 43 4.32 14.39 6.83
C GLN A 43 5.50 14.02 7.73
N ILE A 44 5.77 12.72 7.92
CA ILE A 44 6.87 12.22 8.74
C ILE A 44 8.07 11.93 7.82
N GLU A 45 7.88 11.04 6.83
CA GLU A 45 8.89 10.70 5.85
C GLU A 45 8.21 10.29 4.54
N ALA A 46 8.35 11.14 3.51
CA ALA A 46 7.70 10.97 2.23
C ALA A 46 8.11 9.66 1.53
N LEU A 47 9.35 9.21 1.72
CA LEU A 47 9.85 7.97 1.12
C LEU A 47 9.18 6.72 1.69
N LEU A 48 8.66 6.77 2.93
CA LEU A 48 7.96 5.63 3.53
C LEU A 48 6.61 5.38 2.87
N VAL A 49 5.97 6.39 2.28
CA VAL A 49 4.64 6.24 1.67
C VAL A 49 4.63 5.16 0.59
N PRO A 50 5.42 5.25 -0.50
CA PRO A 50 5.42 4.20 -1.52
C PRO A 50 5.96 2.87 -1.00
N GLN A 51 7.01 2.89 -0.18
CA GLN A 51 7.69 1.68 0.30
C GLN A 51 6.77 0.85 1.20
N LEU A 52 6.20 1.50 2.21
CA LEU A 52 5.51 0.85 3.31
C LEU A 52 4.07 0.52 2.92
N LEU A 53 3.38 1.42 2.21
CA LEU A 53 2.00 1.17 1.77
C LEU A 53 1.93 0.14 0.63
N SER A 54 2.92 0.09 -0.27
CA SER A 54 2.94 -0.94 -1.31
C SER A 54 3.23 -2.32 -0.72
N LEU A 55 4.19 -2.40 0.21
CA LEU A 55 4.57 -3.64 0.86
C LEU A 55 3.42 -4.23 1.70
N LEU A 56 2.77 -3.41 2.52
CA LEU A 56 1.69 -3.86 3.41
C LEU A 56 0.32 -3.91 2.71
N GLY A 57 0.09 -3.09 1.68
CA GLY A 57 -1.16 -3.07 0.94
C GLY A 57 -1.43 -4.36 0.16
N LEU A 58 -0.38 -5.02 -0.35
CA LEU A 58 -0.51 -6.28 -1.09
C LEU A 58 -1.11 -7.42 -0.25
N PRO A 59 -0.57 -7.81 0.91
CA PRO A 59 -1.14 -8.89 1.72
C PRO A 59 -2.55 -8.55 2.21
N LEU A 60 -2.84 -7.28 2.51
CA LEU A 60 -4.19 -6.84 2.88
C LEU A 60 -5.18 -7.02 1.72
N ALA A 61 -4.80 -6.58 0.51
CA ALA A 61 -5.62 -6.77 -0.68
C ALA A 61 -5.87 -8.25 -1.00
N ILE A 62 -4.84 -9.10 -0.87
CA ILE A 62 -4.97 -10.55 -1.03
C ILE A 62 -5.96 -11.12 -0.01
N ARG A 63 -5.85 -10.74 1.26
CA ARG A 63 -6.73 -11.25 2.33
C ARG A 63 -8.19 -10.84 2.09
N VAL A 64 -8.43 -9.58 1.71
CA VAL A 64 -9.77 -9.09 1.35
C VAL A 64 -10.31 -9.83 0.13
N PHE A 65 -9.49 -10.01 -0.91
CA PHE A 65 -9.87 -10.76 -2.10
C PHE A 65 -10.26 -12.20 -1.77
N ILE A 66 -9.46 -12.92 -0.98
CA ILE A 66 -9.79 -14.30 -0.56
C ILE A 66 -11.11 -14.35 0.19
N ARG A 67 -11.35 -13.39 1.10
CA ARG A 67 -12.61 -13.32 1.88
C ARG A 67 -13.82 -13.08 1.00
N GLU A 68 -13.73 -12.15 0.06
CA GLU A 68 -14.86 -11.75 -0.79
C GLU A 68 -14.90 -12.47 -2.14
N ARG A 69 -14.00 -13.42 -2.42
CA ARG A 69 -13.78 -14.02 -3.75
C ARG A 69 -15.05 -14.53 -4.43
N ASN A 70 -16.02 -15.03 -3.65
CA ASN A 70 -17.27 -15.59 -4.17
C ASN A 70 -18.23 -14.51 -4.72
N LYS A 71 -18.07 -13.26 -4.28
CA LYS A 71 -18.86 -12.10 -4.74
C LYS A 71 -18.11 -11.27 -5.78
N VAL A 72 -16.85 -11.61 -6.06
CA VAL A 72 -16.00 -10.86 -6.98
C VAL A 72 -16.23 -11.32 -8.40
N ASP A 73 -16.57 -10.39 -9.27
CA ASP A 73 -16.58 -10.63 -10.72
C ASP A 73 -15.15 -10.65 -11.27
N LEU A 74 -14.67 -11.85 -11.56
CA LEU A 74 -13.33 -12.07 -12.11
C LEU A 74 -13.15 -11.47 -13.51
N SER A 75 -14.22 -11.30 -14.28
CA SER A 75 -14.12 -10.69 -15.62
C SER A 75 -13.70 -9.22 -15.53
N SER A 76 -14.13 -8.53 -14.48
CA SER A 76 -13.77 -7.15 -14.17
C SER A 76 -12.41 -7.03 -13.45
N VAL A 77 -12.05 -7.97 -12.58
CA VAL A 77 -10.80 -7.91 -11.79
C VAL A 77 -9.56 -8.30 -12.60
N LYS A 78 -9.66 -9.31 -13.47
CA LYS A 78 -8.53 -9.79 -14.31
C LYS A 78 -7.85 -8.67 -15.12
N PRO A 79 -8.56 -7.83 -15.90
CA PRO A 79 -7.92 -6.76 -16.66
C PRO A 79 -7.29 -5.72 -15.73
N LEU A 80 -7.87 -5.46 -14.55
CA LEU A 80 -7.32 -4.54 -13.57
C LEU A 80 -5.98 -5.02 -13.00
N VAL A 81 -5.90 -6.31 -12.66
CA VAL A 81 -4.68 -6.94 -12.16
C VAL A 81 -3.62 -7.02 -13.25
N ALA A 82 -3.99 -7.43 -14.47
CA ALA A 82 -3.09 -7.46 -15.62
C ALA A 82 -2.51 -6.06 -15.90
N GLY A 83 -3.35 -5.02 -15.85
CA GLY A 83 -2.92 -3.64 -15.97
C GLY A 83 -1.91 -3.21 -14.90
N ARG A 84 -2.05 -3.65 -13.64
CA ARG A 84 -1.06 -3.37 -12.58
C ARG A 84 0.27 -4.08 -12.82
N PHE A 85 0.24 -5.34 -13.27
CA PHE A 85 1.46 -6.11 -13.54
C PHE A 85 2.23 -5.61 -14.76
N VAL A 86 1.54 -5.11 -15.79
CA VAL A 86 2.16 -4.55 -16.99
C VAL A 86 2.54 -3.08 -16.78
N GLY A 87 1.65 -2.31 -16.14
CA GLY A 87 1.85 -0.89 -15.89
C GLY A 87 3.00 -0.58 -14.93
N GLY A 88 3.27 -1.44 -13.94
CA GLY A 88 4.39 -1.27 -13.01
C GLY A 88 5.75 -1.24 -13.72
N PRO A 89 6.13 -2.29 -14.47
CA PRO A 89 7.36 -2.33 -15.27
C PRO A 89 7.44 -1.22 -16.32
N ILE A 90 6.34 -0.91 -17.02
CA ILE A 90 6.32 0.20 -18.00
C ILE A 90 6.56 1.53 -17.29
N GLY A 91 5.87 1.79 -16.18
CA GLY A 91 6.05 2.99 -15.38
C GLY A 91 7.46 3.12 -14.84
N PHE A 92 8.04 2.02 -14.35
CA PHE A 92 9.44 1.98 -13.94
C PHE A 92 10.38 2.29 -15.10
N PHE A 93 10.19 1.64 -16.26
CA PHE A 93 10.98 1.90 -17.46
C PHE A 93 10.92 3.37 -17.88
N VAL A 94 9.73 3.97 -17.91
CA VAL A 94 9.54 5.39 -18.20
C VAL A 94 10.25 6.26 -17.17
N PHE A 95 10.12 5.93 -15.88
CA PHE A 95 10.76 6.66 -14.79
C PHE A 95 12.29 6.71 -14.92
N ILE A 96 12.95 5.59 -15.30
CA ILE A 96 14.42 5.61 -15.47
C ILE A 96 14.87 6.44 -16.69
N ASN A 97 14.00 6.58 -17.69
CA ASN A 97 14.30 7.28 -18.93
C ASN A 97 13.95 8.77 -18.88
N ILE A 98 13.20 9.21 -17.87
CA ILE A 98 12.95 10.62 -17.61
C ILE A 98 14.21 11.18 -16.93
N LYS A 99 14.98 11.95 -17.70
CA LYS A 99 16.15 12.73 -17.24
C LYS A 99 15.74 13.90 -16.38
#